data_AF-A0A482WPM4-F1
#
_entry.id   AF-A0A482WPM4-F1
#
_cell.length_a   1.000
_cell.length_b   1.000
_cell.length_c   1.000
_cell.angle_alpha   90.00
_cell.angle_beta   90.00
_cell.angle_gamma   90.00
#
_symmetry.space_group_name_H-M   'P 1'
#
loop_
_entity.id
_entity.type
_entity.pdbx_description
1 polymer ?
#
loop_
_entity_poly.entity_id
_entity_poly.type
_entity_poly.pdbx_seq_one_letter_code
_entity_poly.pdbx_strand_id
1 'polypeptide(L)'
;MSTRDLTVLIGGTNDFSRNSQEGYLRTVESQLQKLTHTRVFLVNVPCRYDLPLSSPVNVAISEANGRLKELVRLYKNVELFNVHGLGRRFYTQHGLHINLIGKLIIADKIVQCFQSDHVVDNHCSIPIPDVSTINEVITSECPQYQDDYSYGSVTNSIISEGDTVMDVSTKSRSTNEEIPVMMKGNRSTYNNFLENRLGVTGII
;
A
#
# COMPACT_ATOMS: atom_id res chain seq x y z
N MET A 1 -24.57 9.73 9.62
CA MET A 1 -23.64 8.84 10.35
C MET A 1 -23.62 9.27 11.80
N SER A 2 -23.37 8.33 12.70
CA SER A 2 -23.29 8.54 14.15
C SER A 2 -21.85 8.46 14.64
N THR A 3 -21.63 8.74 15.92
CA THR A 3 -20.33 8.58 16.59
C THR A 3 -19.89 7.12 16.74
N ARG A 4 -20.81 6.16 16.52
CA ARG A 4 -20.51 4.72 16.53
C ARG A 4 -20.04 4.21 15.16
N ASP A 5 -20.37 4.94 14.10
CA ASP A 5 -19.95 4.58 12.75
C ASP A 5 -18.46 4.90 12.56
N LEU A 6 -17.79 4.08 11.74
CA LEU A 6 -16.40 4.29 11.32
C LEU A 6 -16.39 4.57 9.81
N THR A 7 -15.85 5.73 9.44
CA THR A 7 -15.61 6.09 8.04
C THR A 7 -14.15 5.81 7.69
N VAL A 8 -13.92 5.01 6.66
CA VAL A 8 -12.57 4.70 6.18
C VAL A 8 -12.26 5.54 4.94
N LEU A 9 -11.19 6.34 4.99
CA LEU A 9 -10.72 7.17 3.88
C LEU A 9 -9.41 6.59 3.31
N ILE A 10 -9.45 6.12 2.07
CA ILE A 10 -8.30 5.56 1.35
C ILE A 10 -8.26 6.18 -0.04
N GLY A 11 -7.15 6.82 -0.40
CA GLY A 11 -6.97 7.43 -1.71
C GLY A 11 -5.75 8.32 -1.80
N GLY A 12 -5.54 8.93 -2.96
CA GLY A 12 -4.49 9.93 -3.18
C GLY A 12 -3.43 9.52 -4.20
N THR A 13 -3.16 8.22 -4.43
CA THR A 13 -2.03 7.79 -5.30
C THR A 13 -2.09 8.37 -6.72
N ASN A 14 -3.29 8.54 -7.28
CA ASN A 14 -3.47 9.07 -8.63
C ASN A 14 -3.24 10.59 -8.71
N ASP A 15 -3.42 11.31 -7.59
CA ASP A 15 -3.31 12.77 -7.50
C ASP A 15 -1.85 13.26 -7.59
N PHE A 16 -0.86 12.39 -7.35
CA PHE A 16 0.56 12.76 -7.42
C PHE A 16 1.18 12.66 -8.82
N SER A 17 0.43 12.16 -9.81
CA SER A 17 0.90 12.10 -11.20
C SER A 17 0.89 13.46 -11.91
N ARG A 18 0.25 14.49 -11.33
CA ARG A 18 -0.02 15.79 -11.97
C ARG A 18 0.37 17.01 -11.12
N ASN A 19 1.28 16.86 -10.16
CA ASN A 19 1.66 17.92 -9.20
C ASN A 19 0.46 18.52 -8.42
N SER A 20 -0.63 17.78 -8.23
CA SER A 20 -1.84 18.27 -7.55
C SER A 20 -1.92 17.89 -6.07
N GLN A 21 -0.77 17.78 -5.40
CA GLN A 21 -0.68 17.43 -3.97
C GLN A 21 -1.50 18.39 -3.07
N GLU A 22 -1.56 19.67 -3.44
CA GLU A 22 -2.37 20.69 -2.76
C GLU A 22 -3.87 20.46 -2.92
N GLY A 23 -4.29 19.95 -4.09
CA GLY A 23 -5.67 19.54 -4.32
C GLY A 23 -6.07 18.40 -3.40
N TYR A 24 -5.21 17.37 -3.32
CA TYR A 24 -5.42 16.23 -2.43
C TYR A 24 -5.57 16.66 -0.97
N LEU A 25 -4.64 17.46 -0.44
CA LEU A 25 -4.67 17.92 0.96
C LEU A 25 -5.94 18.73 1.26
N ARG A 26 -6.33 19.66 0.38
CA ARG A 26 -7.57 20.44 0.52
C ARG A 26 -8.81 19.57 0.50
N THR A 27 -8.84 18.56 -0.37
CA THR A 27 -9.95 17.60 -0.43
C THR A 27 -10.04 16.81 0.87
N VAL A 28 -8.93 16.29 1.39
CA VAL A 28 -8.95 15.56 2.66
C VAL A 28 -9.40 16.46 3.80
N GLU A 29 -8.84 17.67 3.92
CA GLU A 29 -9.26 18.64 4.94
C GLU A 29 -10.77 18.93 4.87
N SER A 30 -11.30 19.18 3.68
CA SER A 30 -12.74 19.43 3.49
C SER A 30 -13.59 18.22 3.89
N GLN A 31 -13.12 16.99 3.67
CA GLN A 31 -13.83 15.79 4.13
C GLN A 31 -13.77 15.66 5.65
N LEU A 32 -12.61 15.87 6.28
CA LEU A 32 -12.46 15.78 7.74
C LEU A 32 -13.36 16.79 8.46
N GLN A 33 -13.49 18.01 7.93
CA GLN A 33 -14.40 19.04 8.47
C GLN A 33 -15.87 18.59 8.46
N LYS A 34 -16.29 17.77 7.49
CA LYS A 34 -17.66 17.24 7.38
C LYS A 34 -17.88 16.01 8.27
N LEU A 35 -16.81 15.29 8.60
CA LEU A 35 -16.83 14.03 9.34
C LEU A 35 -16.53 14.21 10.84
N THR A 36 -16.65 15.42 11.39
CA THR A 36 -16.38 15.71 12.81
C THR A 36 -17.31 14.97 13.79
N HIS A 37 -18.42 14.43 13.31
CA HIS A 37 -19.44 13.72 14.10
C HIS A 37 -19.32 12.19 14.04
N THR A 38 -18.33 11.65 13.32
CA THR A 38 -18.11 10.21 13.15
C THR A 38 -16.63 9.89 13.30
N ARG A 39 -16.28 8.62 13.56
CA ARG A 39 -14.88 8.22 13.61
C ARG A 39 -14.33 8.11 12.20
N VAL A 40 -13.07 8.46 12.03
CA VAL A 40 -12.41 8.40 10.72
C VAL A 40 -11.12 7.60 10.83
N PHE A 41 -11.00 6.54 10.05
CA PHE A 41 -9.74 5.85 9.80
C PHE A 41 -9.18 6.34 8.47
N LEU A 42 -8.16 7.19 8.53
CA LEU A 42 -7.52 7.78 7.36
C LEU A 42 -6.25 7.00 7.05
N VAL A 43 -6.13 6.51 5.82
CA VAL A 43 -4.91 5.87 5.32
C VAL A 43 -4.12 6.89 4.51
N ASN A 44 -2.84 7.07 4.84
CA ASN A 44 -1.98 7.97 4.08
C ASN A 44 -1.64 7.40 2.68
N VAL A 45 -0.91 8.15 1.86
CA VAL A 45 -0.64 7.72 0.48
C VAL A 45 0.53 6.73 0.47
N PRO A 46 0.37 5.53 -0.11
CA PRO A 46 1.45 4.53 -0.15
C PRO A 46 2.62 4.98 -1.02
N CYS A 47 3.81 4.44 -0.72
CA CYS A 47 4.99 4.63 -1.56
C CYS A 47 4.78 3.96 -2.93
N ARG A 48 5.27 4.57 -4.00
CA ARG A 48 5.24 4.03 -5.37
C ARG A 48 6.55 3.33 -5.68
N TYR A 49 6.56 2.01 -5.49
CA TYR A 49 7.72 1.17 -5.78
C TYR A 49 7.87 0.83 -7.27
N ASP A 50 6.89 1.22 -8.09
CA ASP A 50 7.01 1.23 -9.55
C ASP A 50 7.92 2.36 -10.07
N LEU A 51 8.31 3.29 -9.18
CA LEU A 51 9.21 4.41 -9.46
C LEU A 51 10.44 4.35 -8.55
N PRO A 52 11.56 4.99 -8.92
CA PRO A 52 12.68 5.20 -8.00
C PRO A 52 12.21 5.90 -6.70
N LEU A 53 12.81 5.53 -5.56
CA LEU A 53 12.49 6.16 -4.28
C LEU A 53 12.80 7.66 -4.28
N SER A 54 13.79 8.09 -5.06
CA SER A 54 14.16 9.49 -5.29
C SER A 54 13.29 10.19 -6.35
N SER A 55 12.29 9.51 -6.92
CA SER A 55 11.43 10.13 -7.92
C SER A 55 10.67 11.33 -7.32
N PRO A 56 10.42 12.40 -8.11
CA PRO A 56 9.65 13.55 -7.66
C PRO A 56 8.27 13.17 -7.10
N VAL A 57 7.66 12.12 -7.63
CA VAL A 57 6.37 11.58 -7.16
C VAL A 57 6.47 11.05 -5.73
N ASN A 58 7.49 10.25 -5.41
CA ASN A 58 7.66 9.73 -4.05
C ASN A 58 8.06 10.83 -3.05
N VAL A 59 8.83 11.83 -3.48
CA VAL A 59 9.13 13.01 -2.66
C VAL A 59 7.85 13.77 -2.32
N ALA A 60 7.03 14.08 -3.33
CA ALA A 60 5.73 14.75 -3.17
C ALA A 60 4.77 13.96 -2.26
N ILE A 61 4.71 12.63 -2.42
CA ILE A 61 3.94 11.74 -1.54
C ILE A 61 4.42 11.87 -0.09
N SER A 62 5.74 11.82 0.14
CA SER A 62 6.32 11.93 1.48
C SER A 62 6.02 13.29 2.12
N GLU A 63 6.15 14.38 1.36
CA GLU A 63 5.82 15.74 1.83
C GLU A 63 4.33 15.87 2.17
N ALA A 64 3.44 15.41 1.29
CA ALA A 64 2.01 15.43 1.52
C ALA A 64 1.61 14.57 2.73
N ASN A 65 2.20 13.39 2.91
CA ASN A 65 1.97 12.54 4.07
C ASN A 65 2.44 13.20 5.38
N GLY A 66 3.55 13.97 5.34
CA GLY A 66 3.99 14.80 6.46
C GLY A 66 2.94 15.85 6.83
N ARG A 67 2.43 16.59 5.84
CA ARG A 67 1.38 17.60 6.05
C ARG A 67 0.05 16.98 6.50
N LEU A 68 -0.28 15.80 5.98
CA LEU A 68 -1.45 15.03 6.39
C LEU A 68 -1.39 14.66 7.88
N LYS A 69 -0.20 14.26 8.36
CA LYS A 69 0.02 13.96 9.78
C LYS A 69 -0.21 15.18 10.67
N GLU A 70 0.25 16.35 10.25
CA GLU A 70 0.00 17.60 10.98
C GLU A 70 -1.49 17.99 10.95
N LEU A 71 -2.15 17.83 9.79
CA LEU A 71 -3.58 18.10 9.65
C LEU A 71 -4.42 17.21 10.59
N VAL A 72 -4.12 15.91 10.65
CA VAL A 72 -4.87 14.95 11.50
C VAL A 72 -4.78 15.30 12.98
N ARG A 73 -3.68 15.90 13.46
CA ARG A 73 -3.54 16.32 14.86
C ARG A 73 -4.61 17.32 15.31
N LEU A 74 -5.26 18.02 14.37
CA LEU A 74 -6.33 18.96 14.65
C LEU A 74 -7.68 18.27 14.94
N TYR A 75 -7.81 16.97 14.61
CA TYR A 75 -9.06 16.22 14.71
C TYR A 75 -8.93 15.03 15.67
N LYS A 76 -9.63 15.09 16.80
CA LYS A 76 -9.57 14.04 17.84
C LYS A 76 -10.24 12.72 17.43
N ASN A 77 -11.13 12.76 16.46
CA ASN A 77 -11.91 11.63 15.96
C ASN A 77 -11.27 10.91 14.77
N VAL A 78 -10.02 11.26 14.42
CA VAL A 78 -9.33 10.74 13.24
C VAL A 78 -8.10 9.94 13.66
N GLU A 79 -8.06 8.68 13.24
CA GLU A 79 -6.88 7.82 13.35
C GLU A 79 -6.16 7.77 12.00
N LEU A 80 -4.84 8.05 11.98
CA LEU A 80 -4.03 8.00 10.78
C LEU A 80 -3.21 6.71 10.72
N PHE A 81 -3.43 5.90 9.69
CA PHE A 81 -2.64 4.72 9.39
C PHE A 81 -1.55 5.01 8.35
N ASN A 82 -0.30 4.70 8.72
CA ASN A 82 0.87 4.93 7.87
C ASN A 82 1.15 3.74 6.94
N VAL A 83 0.51 3.71 5.77
CA VAL A 83 0.79 2.73 4.71
C VAL A 83 2.05 3.08 3.91
N HIS A 84 2.47 4.35 3.89
CA HIS A 84 3.74 4.77 3.26
C HIS A 84 4.97 4.05 3.84
N GLY A 85 4.93 3.73 5.13
CA GLY A 85 5.98 2.96 5.81
C GLY A 85 5.98 1.46 5.50
N LEU A 86 5.02 0.93 4.75
CA LEU A 86 5.03 -0.48 4.35
C LEU A 86 6.18 -0.74 3.37
N GLY A 87 7.00 -1.75 3.68
CA GLY A 87 8.08 -2.18 2.80
C GLY A 87 7.59 -2.79 1.48
N ARG A 88 8.51 -2.85 0.50
CA ARG A 88 8.28 -3.36 -0.86
C ARG A 88 7.55 -4.70 -0.95
N ARG A 89 7.78 -5.60 0.01
CA ARG A 89 7.18 -6.94 0.08
C ARG A 89 5.65 -6.96 0.19
N PHE A 90 5.03 -5.84 0.55
CA PHE A 90 3.57 -5.70 0.67
C PHE A 90 2.91 -5.16 -0.60
N TYR A 91 3.67 -5.03 -1.68
CA TYR A 91 3.21 -4.54 -2.97
C TYR A 91 3.27 -5.67 -4.01
N THR A 92 2.48 -5.51 -5.07
CA THR A 92 2.53 -6.34 -6.28
C THR A 92 3.90 -6.28 -6.95
N GLN A 93 4.18 -7.18 -7.90
CA GLN A 93 5.44 -7.17 -8.65
C GLN A 93 5.68 -5.84 -9.38
N HIS A 94 4.64 -5.17 -9.86
CA HIS A 94 4.78 -3.85 -10.47
C HIS A 94 5.12 -2.74 -9.48
N GLY A 95 4.79 -2.89 -8.18
CA GLY A 95 5.15 -1.91 -7.14
C GLY A 95 4.14 -0.76 -6.95
N LEU A 96 3.15 -0.62 -7.82
CA LEU A 96 2.10 0.41 -7.70
C LEU A 96 0.96 -0.02 -6.75
N HIS A 97 0.52 -1.27 -6.86
CA HIS A 97 -0.61 -1.79 -6.09
C HIS A 97 -0.15 -2.58 -4.87
N ILE A 98 -0.91 -2.51 -3.78
CA ILE A 98 -0.73 -3.32 -2.59
C ILE A 98 -1.15 -4.77 -2.90
N ASN A 99 -0.34 -5.76 -2.50
CA ASN A 99 -0.64 -7.17 -2.70
C ASN A 99 -1.61 -7.72 -1.64
N LEU A 100 -1.92 -9.01 -1.70
CA LEU A 100 -2.86 -9.64 -0.76
C LEU A 100 -2.43 -9.45 0.71
N ILE A 101 -1.15 -9.67 1.02
CA ILE A 101 -0.63 -9.55 2.39
C ILE A 101 -0.76 -8.12 2.89
N GLY A 102 -0.40 -7.13 2.07
CA GLY A 102 -0.55 -5.72 2.44
C GLY A 102 -2.02 -5.32 2.65
N LYS A 103 -2.95 -5.84 1.82
CA LYS A 103 -4.39 -5.63 2.00
C LYS A 103 -4.91 -6.24 3.30
N LEU A 104 -4.43 -7.43 3.67
CA LEU A 104 -4.78 -8.08 4.94
C LEU A 104 -4.32 -7.25 6.14
N ILE A 105 -3.11 -6.70 6.10
CA ILE A 105 -2.59 -5.81 7.16
C ILE A 105 -3.46 -4.56 7.30
N ILE A 106 -3.85 -3.93 6.19
CA ILE A 106 -4.72 -2.76 6.22
C ILE A 106 -6.10 -3.13 6.79
N ALA A 107 -6.67 -4.25 6.35
CA ALA A 107 -7.96 -4.74 6.84
C ALA A 107 -7.93 -5.04 8.35
N ASP A 108 -6.89 -5.72 8.82
CA ASP A 108 -6.67 -6.00 10.25
C ASP A 108 -6.59 -4.70 11.07
N LYS A 109 -5.90 -3.68 10.55
CA LYS A 109 -5.83 -2.36 11.21
C LYS A 109 -7.16 -1.63 11.25
N ILE A 110 -7.97 -1.73 10.20
CA ILE A 110 -9.34 -1.19 10.19
C ILE A 110 -10.20 -1.89 11.26
N VAL A 111 -10.11 -3.21 11.37
CA VAL A 111 -10.85 -4.00 12.36
C VAL A 111 -10.41 -3.62 13.79
N GLN A 112 -9.11 -3.48 14.04
CA GLN A 112 -8.59 -3.03 15.34
C GLN A 112 -9.09 -1.63 15.69
N CYS A 113 -9.04 -0.67 14.76
CA CYS A 113 -9.59 0.68 14.96
C CYS A 113 -11.09 0.61 15.29
N PHE A 114 -11.83 -0.24 14.59
CA PHE A 114 -13.26 -0.42 14.86
C PHE A 114 -13.51 -0.95 16.28
N GLN A 115 -12.75 -1.95 16.73
CA GLN A 115 -12.92 -2.65 18.01
C GLN A 115 -12.44 -1.84 19.23
N SER A 116 -11.39 -1.02 19.09
CA SER A 116 -10.76 -0.26 20.19
C SER A 116 -11.74 0.58 21.02
N ASP A 117 -12.82 1.07 20.42
CA ASP A 117 -13.81 1.95 21.07
C ASP A 117 -15.05 1.20 21.57
N HIS A 118 -15.23 -0.06 21.16
CA HIS A 118 -16.18 -0.94 21.81
C HIS A 118 -15.47 -1.51 23.05
N VAL A 119 -15.49 -0.76 24.16
CA VAL A 119 -15.39 -1.40 25.48
C VAL A 119 -16.44 -2.50 25.45
N VAL A 120 -15.97 -3.73 25.35
CA VAL A 120 -16.79 -4.91 25.13
C VAL A 120 -17.72 -4.98 26.33
N ASP A 121 -18.99 -4.61 26.16
CA ASP A 121 -20.04 -5.26 26.94
C ASP A 121 -19.82 -6.75 26.64
N ASN A 122 -19.39 -7.52 27.65
CA ASN A 122 -18.83 -8.89 27.60
C ASN A 122 -19.73 -9.98 26.96
N HIS A 123 -20.55 -9.65 25.97
CA HIS A 123 -21.43 -10.59 25.29
C HIS A 123 -21.03 -10.75 23.82
N CYS A 124 -20.56 -11.95 23.53
CA CYS A 124 -20.32 -12.56 22.22
C CYS A 124 -18.93 -12.31 21.61
N SER A 125 -17.94 -13.02 22.17
CA SER A 125 -16.66 -13.28 21.51
C SER A 125 -16.91 -14.14 20.26
N ILE A 126 -16.88 -13.53 19.08
CA ILE A 126 -16.69 -14.27 17.84
C ILE A 126 -15.22 -14.70 17.81
N PRO A 127 -14.89 -16.01 17.68
CA PRO A 127 -13.51 -16.44 17.63
C PRO A 127 -12.85 -15.84 16.38
N ILE A 128 -11.94 -14.89 16.58
CA ILE A 128 -11.04 -14.46 15.50
C ILE A 128 -10.06 -15.62 15.29
N PRO A 129 -9.92 -16.15 14.05
CA PRO A 129 -8.94 -17.20 13.78
C PRO A 129 -7.55 -16.68 14.10
N ASP A 130 -6.79 -17.47 14.85
CA ASP A 130 -5.44 -17.15 15.29
C ASP A 130 -4.53 -16.83 14.08
N VAL A 131 -3.64 -15.85 14.24
CA VAL A 131 -2.69 -15.38 13.23
C VAL A 131 -1.78 -16.52 12.73
N SER A 132 -1.55 -17.54 13.56
CA SER A 132 -0.87 -18.79 13.16
C SER A 132 -1.58 -19.50 12.00
N THR A 133 -2.90 -19.50 11.99
CA THR A 133 -3.75 -20.10 10.94
C THR A 133 -3.63 -19.34 9.62
N ILE A 134 -3.43 -18.02 9.66
CA ILE A 134 -3.24 -17.19 8.46
C ILE A 134 -1.90 -17.53 7.78
N ASN A 135 -0.86 -17.79 8.57
CA ASN A 135 0.45 -18.18 8.02
C ASN A 135 0.42 -19.57 7.36
N GLU A 136 -0.37 -20.51 7.86
CA GLU A 136 -0.57 -21.84 7.26
C GLU A 136 -1.38 -21.81 5.95
N VAL A 137 -2.36 -20.90 5.85
CA VAL A 137 -3.14 -20.72 4.61
C VAL A 137 -2.31 -20.00 3.53
N ILE A 138 -1.42 -19.07 3.92
CA ILE A 138 -0.54 -18.37 2.96
C ILE A 138 0.54 -19.31 2.40
N THR A 139 1.03 -20.29 3.17
CA THR A 139 2.04 -21.25 2.69
C THR A 139 1.46 -22.39 1.87
N SER A 140 0.15 -22.69 1.98
CA SER A 140 -0.48 -23.81 1.28
C SER A 140 -1.11 -23.47 -0.08
N GLU A 141 -1.36 -22.19 -0.39
CA GLU A 141 -1.99 -21.78 -1.66
C GLU A 141 -1.17 -20.82 -2.54
N CYS A 142 0.05 -20.44 -2.14
CA CYS A 142 0.95 -19.74 -3.05
C CYS A 142 1.78 -20.76 -3.85
N PRO A 143 1.63 -20.86 -5.19
CA PRO A 143 2.62 -21.52 -6.02
C PRO A 143 3.97 -20.91 -5.67
N GLN A 144 4.94 -21.75 -5.30
CA GLN A 144 6.30 -21.30 -5.06
C GLN A 144 6.79 -20.60 -6.33
N TYR A 145 6.85 -19.27 -6.31
CA TYR A 145 7.59 -18.52 -7.30
C TYR A 145 9.07 -18.85 -7.04
N GLN A 146 9.60 -19.82 -7.78
CA GLN A 146 11.04 -20.04 -7.87
C GLN A 146 11.61 -18.85 -8.63
N ASP A 147 12.07 -17.87 -7.85
CA ASP A 147 12.78 -16.72 -8.35
C ASP A 147 14.26 -17.10 -8.55
N ASP A 148 14.63 -17.43 -9.80
CA ASP A 148 16.01 -17.58 -10.27
C ASP A 148 16.74 -16.22 -10.32
N TYR A 149 16.86 -15.52 -9.19
CA TYR A 149 17.65 -14.29 -9.11
C TYR A 149 18.98 -14.53 -8.41
N SER A 150 20.01 -14.78 -9.23
CA SER A 150 21.41 -14.72 -8.83
C SER A 150 21.78 -13.28 -8.47
N TYR A 151 21.94 -12.98 -7.18
CA TYR A 151 22.60 -11.76 -6.73
C TYR A 151 24.05 -11.76 -7.22
N GLY A 152 24.34 -10.95 -8.23
CA GLY A 152 25.71 -10.64 -8.61
C GLY A 152 26.43 -10.01 -7.42
N SER A 153 27.39 -10.73 -6.85
CA SER A 153 28.30 -10.22 -5.83
C SER A 153 29.12 -9.07 -6.42
N VAL A 154 28.83 -7.84 -5.99
CA VAL A 154 29.66 -6.67 -6.28
C VAL A 154 30.89 -6.76 -5.37
N THR A 155 32.04 -7.10 -5.95
CA THR A 155 33.33 -6.98 -5.27
C THR A 155 33.76 -5.52 -5.29
N ASN A 156 34.00 -4.94 -4.11
CA ASN A 156 34.58 -3.61 -3.97
C ASN A 156 36.06 -3.65 -4.40
N SER A 157 36.35 -3.17 -5.62
CA SER A 157 37.72 -2.79 -6.00
C SER A 157 37.98 -1.37 -5.49
N ILE A 158 38.90 -1.27 -4.53
CA ILE A 158 39.50 -0.03 -4.05
C ILE A 158 40.30 0.57 -5.21
N ILE A 159 39.97 1.78 -5.65
CA ILE A 159 40.73 2.54 -6.65
C ILE A 159 41.41 3.69 -5.93
N SER A 160 42.75 3.71 -6.03
CA SER A 160 43.61 4.81 -5.60
C SER A 160 43.63 5.93 -6.63
N GLU A 161 43.85 7.15 -6.13
CA GLU A 161 43.96 8.42 -6.85
C GLU A 161 44.96 8.41 -8.02
N GLY A 162 44.64 9.21 -9.06
CA GLY A 162 45.54 9.56 -10.15
C GLY A 162 44.82 10.29 -11.28
N ASP A 163 45.15 11.57 -11.46
CA ASP A 163 44.67 12.47 -12.52
C ASP A 163 44.79 11.90 -13.94
N THR A 164 43.88 12.29 -14.85
CA THR A 164 44.16 12.96 -16.15
C THR A 164 42.89 13.09 -17.01
N VAL A 165 42.77 14.26 -17.65
CA VAL A 165 41.75 14.74 -18.60
C VAL A 165 41.71 13.89 -19.90
N MET A 166 40.52 13.73 -20.51
CA MET A 166 40.22 13.95 -21.95
C MET A 166 38.93 13.25 -22.43
N ASP A 167 38.13 14.08 -23.11
CA ASP A 167 37.27 13.83 -24.27
C ASP A 167 35.92 13.09 -24.18
N VAL A 168 34.89 13.79 -24.66
CA VAL A 168 33.49 13.37 -24.80
C VAL A 168 33.28 12.97 -26.24
N SER A 169 33.10 11.67 -26.50
CA SER A 169 32.60 11.16 -27.78
C SER A 169 31.30 10.40 -27.57
N THR A 170 30.29 10.82 -28.32
CA THR A 170 28.93 10.30 -28.37
C THR A 170 28.88 8.92 -29.02
N LYS A 171 28.16 7.98 -28.41
CA LYS A 171 27.65 6.81 -29.13
C LYS A 171 26.29 6.35 -28.58
N SER A 172 25.29 6.55 -29.41
CA SER A 172 23.96 5.97 -29.37
C SER A 172 24.03 4.44 -29.50
N ARG A 173 23.21 3.73 -28.72
CA ARG A 173 22.89 2.33 -29.02
C ARG A 173 21.46 2.01 -28.58
N SER A 174 20.64 1.71 -29.57
CA SER A 174 19.32 1.12 -29.44
C SER A 174 19.44 -0.38 -29.21
N THR A 175 18.52 -0.94 -28.41
CA THR A 175 18.08 -2.34 -28.53
C THR A 175 16.68 -2.49 -27.95
N ASN A 176 15.73 -2.74 -28.85
CA ASN A 176 14.51 -3.56 -28.78
C ASN A 176 14.00 -4.01 -27.41
N GLU A 177 12.81 -3.51 -27.07
CA GLU A 177 11.91 -4.05 -26.05
C GLU A 177 11.20 -5.31 -26.59
N GLU A 178 11.35 -6.44 -25.91
CA GLU A 178 10.41 -7.56 -26.03
C GLU A 178 9.35 -7.42 -24.93
N ILE A 179 8.09 -7.34 -25.36
CA ILE A 179 6.90 -7.26 -24.49
C ILE A 179 6.56 -8.69 -24.02
N PRO A 180 6.50 -8.99 -22.71
CA PRO A 180 6.04 -10.29 -22.25
C PRO A 180 4.52 -10.39 -22.31
N VAL A 181 4.07 -11.52 -22.85
CA VAL A 181 2.68 -11.93 -23.04
C VAL A 181 1.94 -12.04 -21.70
N MET A 182 0.84 -11.31 -21.56
CA MET A 182 -0.08 -11.37 -20.41
C MET A 182 -0.73 -12.77 -20.29
N MET A 183 -0.44 -13.49 -19.22
CA MET A 183 -1.22 -14.65 -18.76
C MET A 183 -2.52 -14.17 -18.10
N LYS A 184 -3.67 -14.56 -18.66
CA LYS A 184 -5.00 -14.27 -18.11
C LYS A 184 -5.23 -15.11 -16.85
N GLY A 185 -5.20 -14.47 -15.69
CA GLY A 185 -5.59 -15.09 -14.41
C GLY A 185 -7.07 -15.48 -14.40
N ASN A 186 -7.35 -16.71 -14.01
CA ASN A 186 -8.65 -17.36 -14.10
C ASN A 186 -9.61 -16.80 -13.02
N ARG A 187 -10.72 -16.16 -13.42
CA ARG A 187 -11.74 -15.54 -12.52
C ARG A 187 -12.43 -16.53 -11.56
N SER A 188 -12.30 -17.83 -11.80
CA SER A 188 -13.03 -18.89 -11.10
C SER A 188 -12.68 -19.04 -9.62
N THR A 189 -11.46 -18.72 -9.20
CA THR A 189 -11.02 -18.90 -7.80
C THR A 189 -11.58 -17.84 -6.86
N TYR A 190 -11.98 -16.67 -7.38
CA TYR A 190 -12.46 -15.57 -6.55
C TYR A 190 -13.88 -15.79 -6.00
N ASN A 191 -14.76 -16.42 -6.79
CA ASN A 191 -16.15 -16.68 -6.38
C ASN A 191 -16.23 -17.75 -5.27
N ASN A 192 -15.36 -18.76 -5.32
CA ASN A 192 -15.31 -19.82 -4.30
C ASN A 192 -14.85 -19.31 -2.92
N PHE A 193 -14.09 -18.21 -2.86
CA PHE A 193 -13.64 -17.63 -1.59
C PHE A 193 -14.74 -16.80 -0.90
N LEU A 194 -15.56 -16.08 -1.67
CA LEU A 194 -16.65 -15.27 -1.14
C LEU A 194 -17.85 -16.12 -0.68
N GLU A 195 -18.19 -17.17 -1.44
CA GLU A 195 -19.31 -18.05 -1.10
C GLU A 195 -19.07 -18.85 0.19
N ASN A 196 -17.86 -19.35 0.41
CA ASN A 196 -17.57 -20.25 1.52
C ASN A 196 -17.37 -19.56 2.88
N ARG A 197 -17.25 -18.23 2.93
CA ARG A 197 -16.92 -17.52 4.18
C ARG A 197 -17.88 -16.40 4.58
N LEU A 198 -18.61 -15.83 3.63
CA LEU A 198 -19.54 -14.73 3.89
C LEU A 198 -21.01 -15.10 3.67
N GLY A 199 -21.31 -16.28 3.14
CA GLY A 199 -22.69 -16.69 2.85
C GLY A 199 -23.38 -15.80 1.80
N VAL A 200 -22.62 -15.08 0.99
CA VAL A 200 -23.16 -14.18 -0.03
C VAL A 200 -23.19 -14.90 -1.37
N THR A 201 -24.35 -15.45 -1.72
CA THR A 201 -24.65 -15.95 -3.06
C THR A 201 -25.02 -14.80 -3.99
N GLY A 202 -24.19 -14.57 -5.02
CA GLY A 202 -24.54 -13.81 -6.22
C GLY A 202 -24.35 -12.29 -6.15
N ILE A 203 -23.38 -11.78 -6.91
CA ILE A 203 -23.41 -10.42 -7.46
C ILE A 203 -23.00 -10.52 -8.93
N ILE A 204 -23.87 -9.99 -9.80
CA ILE A 204 -23.72 -9.88 -11.27
C ILE A 204 -22.72 -8.76 -11.59
#